data_AF-A0A2J6WY72-F1
#
_entry.id   AF-A0A2J6WY72-F1
#
_cell.length_a   1.000
_cell.length_b   1.000
_cell.length_c   1.000
_cell.angle_alpha   90.00
_cell.angle_beta   90.00
_cell.angle_gamma   90.00
#
_symmetry.space_group_name_H-M   'P 1'
#
loop_
_entity.id
_entity.type
_entity.pdbx_description
1 polymer ?
#
loop_
_entity_poly.entity_id
_entity_poly.type
_entity_poly.pdbx_seq_one_letter_code
_entity_poly.pdbx_strand_id
1 'polypeptide(L)'
;MPPFYGGFLKYLTTILFILILSCEKPFYSKIYDESYVGKIKCLSIESSDTLLKHQILKYLDKNLLNQNCKFSLVVYSKYLTQCNNPQVKAFGADFDGYIRLTVVDKEKNFEIYRIQTDFKGYPEEIIIKKMILKLEKDLEVR
;
A
#
# COMPACT_ATOMS: atom_id res chain seq x y z
N MET A 1 49.89 -1.46 -33.99
CA MET A 1 49.47 -1.86 -32.62
C MET A 1 48.46 -0.84 -32.12
N PRO A 2 47.19 -1.21 -31.92
CA PRO A 2 46.15 -0.28 -31.46
C PRO A 2 46.02 -0.31 -29.92
N PRO A 3 45.55 0.76 -29.27
CA PRO A 3 44.90 0.63 -27.97
C PRO A 3 43.38 0.81 -28.14
N PHE A 4 42.68 -0.32 -28.11
CA PHE A 4 41.23 -0.45 -27.97
C PHE A 4 40.84 -0.14 -26.50
N TYR A 5 40.61 1.12 -26.12
CA TYR A 5 40.16 1.46 -24.75
C TYR A 5 38.92 2.38 -24.70
N GLY A 6 38.35 2.77 -25.83
CA GLY A 6 37.18 3.69 -25.86
C GLY A 6 35.80 3.04 -25.69
N GLY A 7 35.69 1.72 -25.92
CA GLY A 7 34.41 1.01 -25.86
C GLY A 7 34.01 0.58 -24.44
N PHE A 8 34.97 0.12 -23.64
CA PHE A 8 34.70 -0.55 -22.36
C PHE A 8 34.08 0.38 -21.31
N LEU A 9 34.48 1.65 -21.30
CA LEU A 9 33.98 2.65 -20.36
C LEU A 9 32.51 3.02 -20.62
N LYS A 10 32.04 2.92 -21.87
CA LYS A 10 30.63 3.18 -22.23
C LYS A 10 29.69 2.06 -21.81
N TYR A 11 30.14 0.81 -21.79
CA TYR A 11 29.33 -0.32 -21.32
C TYR A 11 29.21 -0.35 -19.79
N LEU A 12 30.26 0.07 -19.07
CA LEU A 12 30.26 0.12 -17.61
C LEU A 12 29.23 1.13 -17.07
N THR A 13 29.05 2.28 -17.74
CA THR A 13 28.05 3.28 -17.34
C THR A 13 26.61 2.84 -17.63
N THR A 14 26.37 2.06 -18.69
CA THR A 14 25.03 1.52 -18.99
C THR A 14 24.61 0.44 -17.99
N ILE A 15 25.53 -0.44 -17.57
CA ILE A 15 25.25 -1.48 -16.56
C ILE A 15 24.97 -0.85 -15.19
N LEU A 16 25.69 0.22 -14.83
CA LEU A 16 25.45 0.95 -13.58
C LEU A 16 24.05 1.60 -13.56
N PHE A 17 23.55 2.09 -14.69
CA PHE A 17 22.21 2.67 -14.80
C PHE A 17 21.07 1.65 -14.63
N ILE A 18 21.30 0.39 -14.99
CA ILE A 18 20.31 -0.69 -14.85
C ILE A 18 20.15 -1.11 -13.38
N LEU A 19 21.20 -0.98 -12.56
CA LEU A 19 21.19 -1.36 -11.14
C LEU A 19 20.49 -0.35 -10.22
N ILE A 20 20.18 0.85 -10.71
CA ILE A 20 19.46 1.91 -9.97
C ILE A 20 17.97 1.95 -10.30
N LEU A 21 17.48 1.06 -11.16
CA LEU A 21 16.04 0.89 -11.37
C LEU A 21 15.44 0.24 -10.13
N SER A 22 15.03 1.13 -9.24
CA SER A 22 14.56 0.92 -7.88
C SER A 22 13.61 -0.27 -7.71
N CYS A 23 13.91 -1.09 -6.71
CA CYS A 23 13.00 -2.07 -6.16
C CYS A 23 11.80 -1.32 -5.54
N GLU A 24 10.65 -1.29 -6.22
CA GLU A 24 9.43 -0.75 -5.65
C GLU A 24 8.93 -1.66 -4.53
N LYS A 25 8.58 -1.09 -3.37
CA LYS A 25 7.97 -1.86 -2.29
C LYS A 25 6.66 -2.47 -2.78
N PRO A 26 6.45 -3.79 -2.66
CA PRO A 26 5.26 -4.43 -3.19
C PRO A 26 4.02 -4.02 -2.38
N PHE A 27 2.96 -3.61 -3.09
CA PHE A 27 1.61 -3.56 -2.54
C PHE A 27 0.94 -4.91 -2.74
N TYR A 28 0.55 -5.55 -1.65
CA TYR A 28 -0.19 -6.81 -1.70
C TYR A 28 -1.69 -6.48 -1.72
N SER A 29 -2.31 -6.48 -2.90
CA SER A 29 -3.77 -6.31 -3.04
C SER A 29 -4.49 -7.58 -3.49
N LYS A 30 -5.76 -7.69 -3.10
CA LYS A 30 -6.65 -8.78 -3.50
C LYS A 30 -8.09 -8.28 -3.55
N ILE A 31 -8.76 -8.54 -4.67
CA ILE A 31 -10.22 -8.43 -4.81
C ILE A 31 -10.77 -9.83 -4.51
N TYR A 32 -11.66 -9.93 -3.52
CA TYR A 32 -12.29 -11.19 -3.13
C TYR A 32 -13.59 -11.45 -3.87
N ASP A 33 -14.26 -10.39 -4.32
CA ASP A 33 -15.48 -10.47 -5.12
C ASP A 33 -15.50 -9.37 -6.20
N GLU A 34 -15.22 -9.78 -7.44
CA GLU A 34 -15.20 -8.88 -8.61
C GLU A 34 -16.57 -8.30 -8.93
N SER A 35 -17.66 -8.90 -8.43
CA SER A 35 -19.01 -8.39 -8.68
C SER A 35 -19.26 -7.01 -8.07
N TYR A 36 -18.40 -6.54 -7.16
CA TYR A 36 -18.48 -5.22 -6.53
C TYR A 36 -17.68 -4.13 -7.27
N VAL A 37 -16.81 -4.48 -8.21
CA VAL A 37 -16.00 -3.52 -8.99
C VAL A 37 -16.94 -2.59 -9.77
N GLY A 38 -16.70 -1.27 -9.69
CA GLY A 38 -17.52 -0.23 -10.30
C GLY A 38 -18.88 0.05 -9.62
N LYS A 39 -19.30 -0.79 -8.66
CA LYS A 39 -20.61 -0.68 -7.97
C LYS A 39 -20.55 0.05 -6.63
N ILE A 40 -19.37 0.20 -6.05
CA ILE A 40 -19.18 0.92 -4.79
C ILE A 40 -19.27 2.43 -5.09
N LYS A 41 -20.32 3.10 -4.60
CA LYS A 41 -20.54 4.54 -4.81
C LYS A 41 -20.26 5.41 -3.58
N CYS A 42 -20.05 4.78 -2.44
CA CYS A 42 -19.68 5.45 -1.21
C CYS A 42 -18.83 4.54 -0.34
N LEU A 43 -18.16 5.14 0.66
CA LEU A 43 -17.39 4.50 1.71
C LEU A 43 -17.58 5.29 3.01
N SER A 44 -17.81 4.58 4.12
CA SER A 44 -17.49 5.08 5.46
C SER A 44 -16.03 4.76 5.79
N ILE A 45 -15.39 5.50 6.70
CA ILE A 45 -14.02 5.17 7.15
C ILE A 45 -14.03 4.80 8.63
N GLU A 46 -13.44 3.64 8.92
CA GLU A 46 -13.21 3.12 10.25
C GLU A 46 -11.70 2.97 10.48
N SER A 47 -11.18 3.61 11.52
CA SER A 47 -9.76 3.53 11.88
C SER A 47 -9.61 3.77 13.38
N SER A 48 -8.79 2.96 14.06
CA SER A 48 -8.34 3.24 15.42
C SER A 48 -7.16 4.23 15.46
N ASP A 49 -6.46 4.40 14.34
CA ASP A 49 -5.33 5.32 14.19
C ASP A 49 -5.83 6.64 13.58
N THR A 50 -5.90 7.69 14.39
CA THR A 50 -6.41 9.02 14.00
C THR A 50 -5.50 9.71 12.99
N LEU A 51 -4.17 9.53 13.10
CA LEU A 51 -3.21 10.16 12.20
C LEU A 51 -3.32 9.55 10.81
N LEU A 52 -3.33 8.21 10.75
CA LEU A 52 -3.47 7.49 9.50
C LEU A 52 -4.83 7.76 8.84
N LYS A 53 -5.90 7.84 9.65
CA LYS A 53 -7.23 8.25 9.17
C LYS A 53 -7.19 9.62 8.50
N HIS A 54 -6.52 10.59 9.11
CA HIS A 54 -6.40 11.94 8.56
C HIS A 54 -5.63 11.96 7.24
N GLN A 55 -4.54 11.20 7.14
CA GLN A 55 -3.76 11.06 5.91
C GLN A 55 -4.57 10.42 4.78
N ILE A 56 -5.37 9.39 5.09
CA ILE A 56 -6.25 8.76 4.10
C ILE A 56 -7.32 9.73 3.62
N LEU A 57 -7.97 10.45 4.54
CA LEU A 57 -8.99 11.46 4.22
C LEU A 57 -8.46 12.60 3.32
N LYS A 58 -7.16 12.88 3.35
CA LYS A 58 -6.53 13.86 2.48
C LYS A 58 -6.50 13.43 1.00
N TYR A 59 -6.42 12.12 0.74
CA TYR A 59 -6.23 11.57 -0.60
C TYR A 59 -7.45 10.89 -1.19
N LEU A 60 -8.35 10.38 -0.35
CA LEU A 60 -9.57 9.75 -0.81
C LEU A 60 -10.53 10.80 -1.40
N ASP A 61 -11.20 10.45 -2.50
CA ASP A 61 -12.23 11.32 -3.06
C ASP A 61 -13.33 11.63 -2.02
N LYS A 62 -13.55 12.93 -1.77
CA LYS A 62 -14.55 13.42 -0.83
C LYS A 62 -15.98 13.05 -1.25
N ASN A 63 -16.23 12.86 -2.55
CA ASN A 63 -17.54 12.45 -3.05
C ASN A 63 -17.90 11.02 -2.66
N LEU A 64 -16.89 10.18 -2.37
CA LEU A 64 -17.11 8.82 -1.88
C LEU A 64 -17.45 8.78 -0.38
N LEU A 65 -17.13 9.83 0.38
CA LEU A 65 -17.26 9.80 1.83
C LEU A 65 -18.70 9.98 2.29
N ASN A 66 -19.26 8.92 2.89
CA ASN A 66 -20.56 8.98 3.55
C ASN A 66 -20.57 8.10 4.81
N GLN A 67 -20.86 8.71 5.97
CA GLN A 67 -20.89 8.00 7.26
C GLN A 67 -21.94 6.89 7.30
N ASN A 68 -23.05 7.07 6.58
CA ASN A 68 -24.15 6.12 6.51
C ASN A 68 -24.01 5.14 5.33
N CYS A 69 -22.84 5.04 4.71
CA CYS A 69 -22.63 4.14 3.60
C CYS A 69 -22.69 2.67 4.06
N LYS A 70 -23.21 1.78 3.22
CA LYS A 70 -23.15 0.31 3.40
C LYS A 70 -21.72 -0.24 3.41
N PHE A 71 -20.84 0.36 2.61
CA PHE A 71 -19.45 -0.06 2.48
C PHE A 71 -18.57 0.71 3.44
N SER A 72 -17.59 0.02 4.05
CA SER A 72 -16.63 0.65 4.96
C SER A 72 -15.19 0.36 4.54
N LEU A 73 -14.37 1.40 4.56
CA LEU A 73 -12.92 1.33 4.47
C LEU A 73 -12.36 1.21 5.89
N VAL A 74 -11.99 0.00 6.26
CA VAL A 74 -11.34 -0.33 7.53
C VAL A 74 -9.85 -0.14 7.36
N VAL A 75 -9.27 0.69 8.23
CA VAL A 75 -7.87 1.06 8.23
C VAL A 75 -7.20 0.46 9.45
N TYR A 76 -6.14 -0.31 9.22
CA TYR A 76 -5.39 -0.97 10.27
C TYR A 76 -3.90 -0.72 10.11
N SER A 77 -3.24 -0.30 11.18
CA SER A 77 -1.78 -0.20 11.29
C SER A 77 -1.30 -1.11 12.41
N LYS A 78 -0.17 -1.81 12.20
CA LYS A 78 0.49 -2.59 13.24
C LYS A 78 1.99 -2.35 13.20
N TYR A 79 2.55 -2.00 14.36
CA TYR A 79 3.99 -1.90 14.58
C TYR A 79 4.49 -3.21 15.21
N LEU A 80 5.45 -3.85 14.56
CA LEU A 80 6.08 -5.10 15.00
C LEU A 80 7.31 -4.87 15.87
N THR A 81 7.86 -3.65 15.91
CA THR A 81 8.98 -3.26 16.78
C THR A 81 8.71 -3.46 18.28
N GLN A 82 7.44 -3.64 18.67
CA GLN A 82 7.02 -3.95 20.04
C GLN A 82 6.99 -5.46 20.34
N CYS A 83 7.25 -6.33 19.35
CA CYS A 83 7.32 -7.78 19.58
C CYS A 83 8.67 -8.17 20.20
N ASN A 84 8.65 -8.55 21.48
CA ASN A 84 9.82 -9.10 22.19
C ASN A 84 10.08 -10.60 21.89
N ASN A 85 9.45 -11.19 20.88
CA ASN A 85 9.68 -12.60 20.54
C ASN A 85 11.09 -12.78 19.93
N PRO A 86 11.99 -13.55 20.57
CA PRO A 86 13.35 -13.79 20.08
C PRO A 86 13.40 -14.41 18.69
N GLN A 87 12.40 -15.22 18.32
CA GLN A 87 12.33 -15.84 16.99
C GLN A 87 12.19 -14.77 15.90
N VAL A 88 11.34 -13.75 16.11
CA VAL A 88 11.12 -12.68 15.12
C VAL A 88 12.37 -11.80 14.95
N LYS A 89 13.13 -11.59 16.04
CA LYS A 89 14.40 -10.83 16.02
C LYS A 89 15.53 -11.63 15.33
N ALA A 90 15.59 -12.95 15.54
CA ALA A 90 16.63 -13.81 14.96
C ALA A 90 16.50 -13.99 13.45
N PHE A 91 15.28 -13.95 12.91
CA PHE A 91 15.05 -14.01 11.45
C PHE A 91 15.21 -12.66 10.74
N GLY A 92 15.48 -11.56 11.47
CA GLY A 92 15.63 -10.23 10.89
C GLY A 92 14.38 -9.81 10.14
N ALA A 93 13.31 -9.44 10.85
CA ALA A 93 12.15 -8.84 10.20
C ALA A 93 12.60 -7.61 9.41
N ASP A 94 12.54 -7.66 8.09
CA ASP A 94 12.97 -6.58 7.18
C ASP A 94 11.95 -5.43 7.13
N PHE A 95 11.11 -5.29 8.15
CA PHE A 95 10.07 -4.26 8.26
C PHE A 95 9.66 -4.04 9.72
N ASP A 96 9.31 -2.80 10.05
CA ASP A 96 8.92 -2.37 11.39
C ASP A 96 7.42 -2.47 11.63
N GLY A 97 6.63 -2.58 10.56
CA GLY A 97 5.18 -2.69 10.64
C GLY A 97 4.51 -2.80 9.27
N TYR A 98 3.18 -2.80 9.27
CA TYR A 98 2.39 -2.77 8.04
C TYR A 98 1.14 -1.91 8.17
N ILE A 99 0.70 -1.36 7.03
CA ILE A 99 -0.63 -0.75 6.88
C ILE A 99 -1.46 -1.69 6.04
N ARG A 100 -2.71 -1.91 6.47
CA ARG A 100 -3.73 -2.60 5.71
C ARG A 100 -4.96 -1.72 5.56
N LEU A 101 -5.45 -1.61 4.33
CA LEU A 101 -6.76 -1.06 4.02
C LEU A 101 -7.65 -2.19 3.53
N THR A 102 -8.83 -2.29 4.11
CA THR A 102 -9.82 -3.32 3.76
C THR A 102 -11.16 -2.66 3.45
N VAL A 103 -11.77 -2.99 2.31
CA VAL A 103 -13.13 -2.59 2.00
C VAL A 103 -14.07 -3.74 2.35
N VAL A 104 -15.05 -3.46 3.21
CA VAL A 104 -16.03 -4.43 3.68
C VAL A 104 -17.46 -3.99 3.32
N ASP A 105 -18.31 -4.97 3.02
CA ASP A 105 -19.76 -4.83 3.02
C ASP A 105 -20.26 -5.02 4.45
N LYS A 106 -20.72 -3.95 5.12
CA LYS A 106 -21.16 -4.01 6.53
C LYS A 106 -22.41 -4.86 6.72
N GLU A 107 -23.29 -4.93 5.73
CA GLU A 107 -24.53 -5.70 5.82
C GLU A 107 -24.25 -7.20 5.69
N LYS A 108 -23.29 -7.57 4.84
CA LYS A 108 -22.90 -8.97 4.64
C LYS A 108 -21.77 -9.43 5.56
N ASN A 109 -21.15 -8.50 6.29
CA ASN A 109 -19.91 -8.71 7.05
C ASN A 109 -18.83 -9.42 6.19
N PHE A 110 -18.68 -8.96 4.95
CA PHE A 110 -17.85 -9.61 3.94
C PHE A 110 -16.76 -8.67 3.45
N GLU A 111 -15.55 -9.22 3.29
CA GLU A 111 -14.40 -8.49 2.76
C GLU A 111 -14.42 -8.51 1.24
N ILE A 112 -14.57 -7.33 0.63
CA ILE A 112 -14.59 -7.16 -0.83
C ILE A 112 -13.16 -7.03 -1.36
N TYR A 113 -12.34 -6.26 -0.68
CA TYR A 113 -11.00 -5.90 -1.14
C TYR A 113 -10.03 -5.67 0.00
N ARG A 114 -8.77 -6.00 -0.24
CA ARG A 114 -7.65 -5.73 0.65
C ARG A 114 -6.51 -5.13 -0.12
N ILE A 115 -5.81 -4.18 0.50
CA ILE A 115 -4.46 -3.79 0.12
C ILE A 115 -3.59 -3.63 1.37
N GLN A 116 -2.39 -4.18 1.33
CA GLN A 116 -1.42 -4.11 2.41
C GLN A 116 -0.05 -3.70 1.87
N THR A 117 0.70 -2.97 2.68
CA THR A 117 2.13 -2.71 2.46
C THR A 117 2.86 -2.75 3.79
N ASP A 118 4.10 -3.24 3.73
CA ASP A 118 5.00 -3.21 4.86
C ASP A 118 5.81 -1.90 4.85
N PHE A 119 6.24 -1.43 6.02
CA PHE A 119 7.04 -0.21 6.17
C PHE A 119 8.18 -0.39 7.18
N LYS A 120 9.23 0.41 7.02
CA LYS A 120 10.30 0.60 8.02
C LYS A 120 10.20 2.02 8.56
N GLY A 121 10.35 2.20 9.87
CA GLY A 121 10.17 3.45 10.59
C GLY A 121 8.70 3.83 10.66
N TYR A 122 8.36 4.97 10.04
CA TYR A 122 6.99 5.47 9.97
C TYR A 122 6.45 5.37 8.55
N PRO A 123 5.13 5.15 8.38
CA PRO A 123 4.54 5.12 7.05
C PRO A 123 4.64 6.49 6.38
N GLU A 124 5.32 6.53 5.25
CA GLU A 124 5.44 7.75 4.46
C GLU A 124 4.10 8.09 3.81
N GLU A 125 3.79 9.39 3.75
CA GLU A 125 2.54 9.89 3.16
C GLU A 125 2.38 9.47 1.69
N ILE A 126 3.48 9.35 0.94
CA ILE A 126 3.47 8.90 -0.44
C ILE A 126 3.01 7.44 -0.59
N ILE A 127 3.30 6.59 0.40
CA ILE A 127 2.86 5.19 0.41
C ILE A 127 1.34 5.15 0.57
N ILE A 128 0.79 5.94 1.50
CA ILE A 128 -0.65 6.04 1.75
C ILE A 128 -1.36 6.54 0.49
N LYS A 129 -0.85 7.60 -0.15
CA LYS A 129 -1.37 8.10 -1.42
C LYS A 129 -1.40 7.01 -2.49
N LYS A 130 -0.31 6.25 -2.66
CA LYS A 130 -0.24 5.14 -3.62
C LYS A 130 -1.26 4.04 -3.31
N MET A 131 -1.46 3.71 -2.03
CA MET A 131 -2.48 2.72 -1.62
C MET A 131 -3.89 3.17 -1.99
N ILE A 132 -4.23 4.43 -1.73
CA ILE A 132 -5.55 4.99 -2.06
C ILE A 132 -5.77 5.03 -3.58
N LEU A 133 -4.80 5.51 -4.35
CA LEU A 133 -4.89 5.51 -5.81
C LEU A 133 -5.05 4.09 -6.38
N LYS A 134 -4.35 3.11 -5.80
CA LYS A 134 -4.48 1.72 -6.21
C LYS A 134 -5.85 1.14 -5.84
N LEU A 135 -6.37 1.44 -4.64
CA LEU A 135 -7.72 1.06 -4.23
C LEU A 135 -8.78 1.66 -5.17
N GLU A 136 -8.68 2.95 -5.47
CA GLU A 136 -9.61 3.65 -6.37
C GLU A 136 -9.62 3.02 -7.76
N LYS A 137 -8.44 2.68 -8.27
CA LYS A 137 -8.26 2.01 -9.56
C LYS A 137 -8.79 0.58 -9.55
N ASP A 138 -8.40 -0.22 -8.56
CA ASP A 138 -8.75 -1.65 -8.48
C ASP A 138 -10.27 -1.85 -8.29
N LEU A 139 -10.96 -0.89 -7.65
CA LEU A 139 -12.41 -0.94 -7.42
C LEU A 139 -13.25 -0.08 -8.38
N GLU A 140 -12.63 0.67 -9.28
CA GLU A 140 -13.29 1.59 -10.21
C GLU A 140 -14.26 2.56 -9.52
N VAL A 141 -13.83 3.13 -8.39
CA VAL A 141 -14.64 4.06 -7.59
C VAL A 141 -14.38 5.53 -7.93
N ARG A 142 -13.68 5.80 -9.03
CA ARG A 142 -13.31 7.13 -9.51
C ARG A 142 -13.80 7.38 -10.92
#